data_AF-A0AAN8R813-F1
#
_entry.id   AF-A0AAN8R813-F1
#
_cell.length_a   1.000
_cell.length_b   1.000
_cell.length_c   1.000
_cell.angle_alpha   90.00
_cell.angle_beta   90.00
_cell.angle_gamma   90.00
#
_symmetry.space_group_name_H-M   'P 1'
#
loop_
_entity.id
_entity.type
_entity.pdbx_description
1 polymer ?
#
loop_
_entity_poly.entity_id
_entity_poly.type
_entity_poly.pdbx_seq_one_letter_code
_entity_poly.pdbx_strand_id
1 'polypeptide(L)'
;MVIWAAGLERPPGSIVASPARRLAWPKTAPHTRQDCQTFLKNIPAIYGMWLVTLLLLYSLQEVHSEDVGSTRLYFVNASLQRLTYSSSVGVSLPCPAGGTPTAILRWYLATGDDIYDVPHIRHVHANGTLQLYPFSPSAFNSYIHDNDYFCTAENQAGKIRSPNIRVKAVFREPYTVRVADQRSMRGNVAVFKCLIPTAVQEYVSVVSWERDTVSIIPGYITDRSPARTTPGTLLGGSLVTPPHIHLLVPPWSHWGYCGSADN
;
A
#
# COMPACT_ATOMS: atom_id res chain seq x y z
N MET A 1 31.57 34.39 -27.42
CA MET A 1 30.58 34.72 -28.46
C MET A 1 29.54 35.61 -27.82
N VAL A 2 29.61 36.90 -28.15
CA VAL A 2 28.70 37.97 -27.71
C VAL A 2 27.58 38.06 -28.74
N ILE A 3 26.32 38.19 -28.33
CA ILE A 3 25.31 38.95 -29.08
C ILE A 3 24.51 39.80 -28.08
N TRP A 4 24.33 41.06 -28.46
CA TRP A 4 24.07 42.25 -27.67
C TRP A 4 22.60 42.47 -27.27
N ALA A 5 22.44 43.17 -26.13
CA ALA A 5 21.24 43.92 -25.75
C ALA A 5 21.38 45.39 -26.19
N ALA A 6 20.30 45.95 -26.74
CA ALA A 6 20.04 47.38 -26.87
C ALA A 6 18.70 47.63 -26.15
N GLY A 7 18.51 48.58 -25.24
CA GLY A 7 19.14 49.88 -25.09
C GLY A 7 18.15 50.94 -25.57
N LEU A 8 17.40 51.56 -24.65
CA LEU A 8 16.75 52.85 -24.91
C LEU A 8 16.80 53.74 -23.66
N GLU A 9 17.26 54.95 -23.90
CA GLU A 9 17.74 55.99 -22.98
C GLU A 9 16.60 56.76 -22.27
N ARG A 10 16.90 57.36 -21.11
CA ARG A 10 16.20 58.56 -20.53
C ARG A 10 17.07 59.79 -20.84
N PRO A 11 16.80 61.07 -20.42
CA PRO A 11 15.64 61.79 -19.84
C PRO A 11 15.47 63.17 -20.59
N PRO A 12 15.24 64.37 -20.00
CA PRO A 12 14.43 64.86 -18.87
C PRO A 12 13.34 65.89 -19.30
N GLY A 13 12.60 66.43 -18.34
CA GLY A 13 11.37 67.20 -18.57
C GLY A 13 11.50 68.64 -19.08
N SER A 14 10.35 69.19 -19.46
CA SER A 14 10.03 70.61 -19.37
C SER A 14 8.53 70.77 -19.13
N ILE A 15 8.18 71.50 -18.08
CA ILE A 15 6.81 71.83 -17.68
C ILE A 15 6.43 73.07 -18.48
N VAL A 16 5.53 72.93 -19.45
CA VAL A 16 4.91 74.06 -20.14
C VAL A 16 3.58 74.34 -19.44
N ALA A 17 3.56 75.40 -18.64
CA ALA A 17 2.34 75.95 -18.05
C ALA A 17 1.51 76.64 -19.14
N SER A 18 0.31 76.11 -19.40
CA SER A 18 -0.69 76.74 -20.26
C SER A 18 -1.71 77.49 -19.37
N PRO A 19 -2.08 78.74 -19.66
CA PRO A 19 -2.93 79.52 -18.78
C PRO A 19 -4.39 79.03 -18.89
N ALA A 20 -4.87 78.36 -17.85
CA ALA A 20 -6.29 78.09 -17.70
C ALA A 20 -7.02 79.42 -17.45
N ARG A 21 -7.83 79.81 -18.45
CA ARG A 21 -8.75 80.95 -18.41
C ARG A 21 -9.58 80.90 -17.12
N ARG A 22 -9.49 81.93 -16.28
CA ARG A 22 -10.39 82.15 -15.14
C ARG A 22 -11.82 82.22 -15.65
N LEU A 23 -12.58 81.14 -15.50
CA LEU A 23 -14.04 81.19 -15.51
C LEU A 23 -14.46 81.91 -14.23
N ALA A 24 -15.02 83.10 -14.42
CA ALA A 24 -15.63 83.88 -13.36
C ALA A 24 -16.72 83.05 -12.67
N TRP A 25 -16.59 82.91 -11.36
CA TRP A 25 -17.64 82.39 -10.50
C TRP A 25 -18.89 83.28 -10.63
N PRO A 26 -20.08 82.74 -10.96
CA PRO A 26 -21.30 83.47 -10.78
C PRO A 26 -21.56 83.60 -9.27
N LYS A 27 -21.28 84.78 -8.72
CA LYS A 27 -21.80 85.22 -7.42
C LYS A 27 -23.29 85.45 -7.58
N THR A 28 -24.10 84.44 -7.22
CA THR A 28 -25.42 84.52 -6.58
C THR A 28 -26.13 83.17 -6.71
N ALA A 29 -26.06 82.35 -5.67
CA ALA A 29 -27.06 81.31 -5.44
C ALA A 29 -27.61 81.54 -4.03
N PRO A 30 -28.89 81.88 -3.85
CA PRO A 30 -29.47 81.94 -2.52
C PRO A 30 -29.58 80.50 -2.02
N HIS A 31 -28.74 80.13 -1.04
CA HIS A 31 -28.97 78.92 -0.26
C HIS A 31 -30.31 79.07 0.46
N THR A 32 -31.36 78.52 -0.12
CA THR A 32 -32.67 78.45 0.53
C THR A 32 -32.61 77.34 1.58
N ARG A 33 -33.20 77.62 2.74
CA ARG A 33 -33.39 76.75 3.92
C ARG A 33 -33.99 75.36 3.60
N GLN A 34 -34.51 75.20 2.38
CA GLN A 34 -35.18 74.02 1.85
C GLN A 34 -34.20 72.86 1.56
N ASP A 35 -32.99 73.14 1.08
CA ASP A 35 -32.01 72.09 0.76
C ASP A 35 -31.42 71.42 2.01
N CYS A 36 -31.29 72.17 3.11
CA CYS A 36 -30.84 71.64 4.40
C CYS A 36 -31.90 70.72 5.04
N GLN A 37 -33.19 71.02 4.85
CA GLN A 37 -34.29 70.18 5.34
C GLN A 37 -34.42 68.87 4.55
N THR A 38 -34.17 68.88 3.24
CA THR A 38 -34.15 67.67 2.40
C THR A 38 -32.97 66.77 2.75
N PHE A 39 -31.81 67.36 3.05
CA PHE A 39 -30.65 66.61 3.54
C PHE A 39 -30.92 65.95 4.89
N LEU A 40 -31.46 66.70 5.88
CA LEU A 40 -31.79 66.17 7.21
C LEU A 40 -32.88 65.07 7.18
N LYS A 41 -33.87 65.17 6.27
CA LYS A 41 -34.91 64.14 6.10
C LYS A 41 -34.39 62.82 5.55
N ASN A 42 -33.31 62.82 4.77
CA ASN A 42 -32.74 61.63 4.14
C ASN A 42 -31.68 60.93 5.01
N ILE A 43 -31.21 61.56 6.09
CA ILE A 43 -30.28 60.97 7.07
C ILE A 43 -30.75 59.61 7.62
N PRO A 44 -32.01 59.43 8.09
CA PRO A 44 -32.47 58.12 8.57
C PRO A 44 -32.54 57.06 7.46
N ALA A 45 -32.80 57.46 6.20
CA ALA A 45 -32.81 56.53 5.07
C ALA A 45 -31.38 56.06 4.70
N ILE A 46 -30.39 56.94 4.81
CA ILE A 46 -28.98 56.59 4.62
C ILE A 46 -28.53 55.64 5.74
N TYR A 47 -28.81 55.96 7.00
CA TYR A 47 -28.48 55.05 8.10
C TYR A 47 -29.22 53.71 8.00
N GLY A 48 -30.47 53.69 7.54
CA GLY A 48 -31.22 52.46 7.26
C GLY A 48 -30.58 51.61 6.15
N MET A 49 -30.17 52.23 5.05
CA MET A 49 -29.45 51.55 3.95
C MET A 49 -28.11 50.97 4.42
N TRP A 50 -27.34 51.73 5.21
CA TRP A 50 -26.08 51.26 5.79
C TRP A 50 -26.29 50.14 6.82
N LEU A 51 -27.37 50.17 7.59
CA LEU A 51 -27.70 49.09 8.53
C LEU A 51 -28.09 47.81 7.79
N VAL A 52 -28.86 47.92 6.70
CA VAL A 52 -29.24 46.79 5.85
C VAL A 52 -28.02 46.21 5.13
N THR A 53 -27.10 47.03 4.63
CA THR A 53 -25.85 46.53 4.02
C THR A 53 -24.92 45.91 5.07
N LEU A 54 -24.83 46.46 6.28
CA LEU A 54 -24.07 45.87 7.38
C LEU A 54 -24.68 44.54 7.84
N LEU A 55 -26.02 44.45 7.92
CA LEU A 55 -26.73 43.21 8.21
C LEU A 55 -26.53 42.18 7.08
N LEU A 56 -26.59 42.58 5.81
CA LEU A 56 -26.28 41.71 4.67
C LEU A 56 -24.82 41.23 4.67
N LEU A 57 -23.87 42.11 5.00
CA LEU A 57 -22.45 41.76 5.15
C LEU A 57 -22.24 40.80 6.32
N TYR A 58 -22.94 41.00 7.44
CA TYR A 58 -22.89 40.10 8.60
C TYR A 58 -23.48 38.72 8.26
N SER A 59 -24.63 38.69 7.57
CA SER A 59 -25.23 37.46 7.05
C SER A 59 -24.35 36.74 6.03
N LEU A 60 -23.61 37.48 5.20
CA LEU A 60 -22.62 36.92 4.27
C LEU A 60 -21.38 36.38 4.99
N GLN A 61 -21.03 36.95 6.14
CA GLN A 61 -19.89 36.52 6.95
C GLN A 61 -20.19 35.24 7.75
N GLU A 62 -21.45 35.04 8.18
CA GLU A 62 -21.93 33.75 8.73
C GLU A 62 -21.80 32.60 7.71
N VAL A 63 -21.90 32.87 6.41
CA VAL A 63 -21.71 31.86 5.34
C VAL A 63 -20.23 31.48 5.15
N HIS A 64 -19.28 32.26 5.65
CA HIS A 64 -17.83 32.05 5.46
C HIS A 64 -17.11 31.39 6.64
N SER A 65 -17.83 30.85 7.63
CA SER A 65 -17.21 30.21 8.79
C SER A 65 -17.56 28.72 8.94
N GLU A 66 -17.15 27.92 7.97
CA GLU A 66 -16.50 26.65 8.22
C GLU A 66 -15.29 26.60 7.29
N ASP A 67 -14.19 26.03 7.77
CA ASP A 67 -12.92 25.92 7.05
C ASP A 67 -13.12 25.12 5.74
N VAL A 68 -13.49 25.80 4.65
CA VAL A 68 -13.49 25.27 3.26
C VAL A 68 -12.03 25.10 2.78
N GLY A 69 -11.14 24.70 3.67
CA GLY A 69 -9.85 24.10 3.40
C GLY A 69 -10.02 22.65 3.01
N SER A 70 -10.47 22.40 1.78
CA SER A 70 -10.43 21.08 1.11
C SER A 70 -11.15 19.91 1.82
N THR A 71 -12.46 20.03 2.09
CA THR A 71 -13.29 18.85 2.37
C THR A 71 -13.37 17.97 1.13
N ARG A 72 -12.72 16.81 1.15
CA ARG A 72 -12.67 15.89 -0.01
C ARG A 72 -12.56 14.44 0.39
N LEU A 73 -12.96 13.56 -0.52
CA LEU A 73 -12.75 12.12 -0.46
C LEU A 73 -11.80 11.70 -1.58
N TYR A 74 -10.98 10.69 -1.34
CA TYR A 74 -9.99 10.22 -2.30
C TYR A 74 -9.73 8.72 -2.14
N PHE A 75 -9.26 8.08 -3.21
CA PHE A 75 -8.80 6.70 -3.18
C PHE A 75 -7.31 6.64 -2.83
N VAL A 76 -6.96 5.68 -1.98
CA VAL A 76 -5.59 5.41 -1.53
C VAL A 76 -5.21 4.06 -2.13
N ASN A 77 -4.35 4.04 -3.15
CA ASN A 77 -3.90 2.81 -3.82
C ASN A 77 -5.04 1.94 -4.42
N ALA A 78 -5.79 2.48 -5.37
CA ALA A 78 -6.92 1.80 -6.03
C ALA A 78 -6.54 0.61 -6.96
N SER A 79 -5.31 0.10 -6.94
CA SER A 79 -4.85 -0.97 -7.85
C SER A 79 -5.01 -2.40 -7.30
N LEU A 80 -5.28 -2.57 -5.99
CA LEU A 80 -5.44 -3.89 -5.38
C LEU A 80 -6.84 -4.46 -5.68
N GLN A 81 -6.91 -5.36 -6.67
CA GLN A 81 -8.14 -6.08 -7.04
C GLN A 81 -8.21 -7.50 -6.45
N ARG A 82 -7.07 -8.09 -6.10
CA ARG A 82 -6.97 -9.46 -5.57
C ARG A 82 -5.85 -9.55 -4.54
N LEU A 83 -6.11 -10.25 -3.46
CA LEU A 83 -5.19 -10.55 -2.38
C LEU A 83 -5.25 -12.04 -2.05
N THR A 84 -4.10 -12.70 -2.11
CA THR A 84 -3.93 -14.06 -1.62
C THR A 84 -3.00 -14.04 -0.41
N TYR A 85 -3.40 -14.69 0.69
CA TYR A 85 -2.61 -14.70 1.92
C TYR A 85 -2.55 -16.09 2.56
N SER A 86 -1.50 -16.35 3.35
CA SER A 86 -1.34 -17.63 4.04
C SER A 86 -2.23 -17.71 5.28
N SER A 87 -2.97 -18.81 5.44
CA SER A 87 -3.84 -19.03 6.60
C SER A 87 -3.07 -19.13 7.93
N SER A 88 -1.77 -19.45 7.91
CA SER A 88 -0.94 -19.49 9.12
C SER A 88 -0.37 -18.13 9.53
N VAL A 89 -0.40 -17.13 8.64
CA VAL A 89 0.16 -15.78 8.88
C VAL A 89 -0.92 -14.73 9.03
N GLY A 90 -2.04 -14.87 8.30
CA GLY A 90 -3.07 -13.83 8.24
C GLY A 90 -2.67 -12.66 7.34
N VAL A 91 -3.44 -11.58 7.40
CA VAL A 91 -3.23 -10.37 6.57
C VAL A 91 -3.93 -9.14 7.15
N SER A 92 -3.37 -7.96 6.92
CA SER A 92 -3.94 -6.66 7.28
C SER A 92 -4.21 -5.82 6.02
N LEU A 93 -5.44 -5.38 5.82
CA LEU A 93 -5.88 -4.64 4.64
C LEU A 93 -6.28 -3.21 5.01
N PRO A 94 -5.48 -2.19 4.67
CA PRO A 94 -5.91 -0.81 4.85
C PRO A 94 -7.04 -0.47 3.86
N CYS A 95 -7.99 0.36 4.29
CA CYS A 95 -9.04 0.83 3.40
C CYS A 95 -8.45 1.63 2.23
N PRO A 96 -8.75 1.28 0.96
CA PRO A 96 -8.23 2.01 -0.20
C PRO A 96 -9.01 3.31 -0.49
N ALA A 97 -9.68 3.87 0.51
CA ALA A 97 -10.44 5.11 0.45
C ALA A 97 -10.23 5.90 1.74
N GLY A 98 -10.25 7.22 1.63
CA GLY A 98 -10.06 8.12 2.77
C GLY A 98 -10.65 9.50 2.49
N GLY A 99 -10.47 10.41 3.44
CA GLY A 99 -10.99 11.76 3.33
C GLY A 99 -10.26 12.75 4.22
N THR A 100 -10.39 14.02 3.85
CA THR A 100 -9.96 15.18 4.63
C THR A 100 -11.20 16.06 4.85
N PRO A 101 -11.59 16.41 6.09
CA PRO A 101 -11.15 15.82 7.37
C PRO A 101 -11.38 14.29 7.41
N THR A 102 -10.75 13.61 8.39
CA THR A 102 -10.71 12.15 8.50
C THR A 102 -12.10 11.53 8.33
N ALA A 103 -12.23 10.67 7.33
CA ALA A 103 -13.46 9.97 7.02
C ALA A 103 -13.68 8.75 7.92
N ILE A 104 -14.95 8.44 8.19
CA ILE A 104 -15.36 7.20 8.83
C ILE A 104 -15.21 6.08 7.80
N LEU A 105 -14.45 5.05 8.15
CA LEU A 105 -14.15 3.91 7.29
C LEU A 105 -14.96 2.70 7.72
N ARG A 106 -15.65 2.06 6.77
CA ARG A 106 -16.45 0.85 7.02
C ARG A 106 -16.21 -0.18 5.93
N TRP A 107 -16.19 -1.44 6.32
CA TRP A 107 -15.99 -2.56 5.40
C TRP A 107 -17.28 -3.33 5.18
N TYR A 108 -17.43 -3.84 3.96
CA TYR A 108 -18.58 -4.57 3.52
C TYR A 108 -18.13 -5.74 2.65
N LEU A 109 -19.00 -6.74 2.54
CA LEU A 109 -18.86 -7.73 1.49
C LEU A 109 -19.46 -7.21 0.20
N ALA A 110 -19.02 -7.74 -0.95
CA ALA A 110 -19.51 -7.33 -2.27
C ALA A 110 -21.03 -7.48 -2.44
N THR A 111 -21.68 -8.33 -1.62
CA THR A 111 -23.14 -8.47 -1.52
C THR A 111 -23.83 -7.22 -0.93
N GLY A 112 -23.09 -6.33 -0.26
CA GLY A 112 -23.60 -5.16 0.44
C GLY A 112 -23.80 -5.37 1.94
N ASP A 113 -23.58 -6.59 2.43
CA ASP A 113 -23.72 -6.92 3.85
C ASP A 113 -22.61 -6.24 4.67
N ASP A 114 -22.99 -5.72 5.84
CA ASP A 114 -22.03 -5.24 6.85
C ASP A 114 -21.26 -6.43 7.43
N ILE A 115 -20.03 -6.19 7.85
CA ILE A 115 -19.18 -7.19 8.47
C ILE A 115 -19.03 -6.94 9.96
N TYR A 116 -19.14 -8.01 10.74
CA TYR A 116 -18.94 -7.97 12.19
C TYR A 116 -17.59 -8.58 12.58
N ASP A 117 -17.10 -8.15 13.74
CA ASP A 117 -15.92 -8.75 14.34
C ASP A 117 -16.18 -10.20 14.73
N VAL A 118 -15.23 -11.07 14.40
CA VAL A 118 -15.23 -12.48 14.76
C VAL A 118 -13.98 -12.72 15.59
N PRO A 119 -14.11 -13.00 16.90
CA PRO A 119 -12.96 -13.17 17.79
C PRO A 119 -11.91 -14.12 17.19
N HIS A 120 -10.65 -13.68 17.17
CA HIS A 120 -9.50 -14.42 16.64
C HIS A 120 -9.54 -14.78 15.14
N ILE A 121 -10.51 -14.29 14.36
CA ILE A 121 -10.64 -14.59 12.94
C ILE A 121 -10.63 -13.30 12.10
N ARG A 122 -11.46 -12.33 12.48
CA ARG A 122 -11.63 -11.07 11.75
C ARG A 122 -11.86 -9.92 12.72
N HIS A 123 -11.16 -8.81 12.51
CA HIS A 123 -11.39 -7.57 13.24
C HIS A 123 -11.23 -6.37 12.34
N VAL A 124 -12.07 -5.36 12.49
CA VAL A 124 -11.89 -4.04 11.85
C VAL A 124 -11.36 -3.05 12.87
N HIS A 125 -10.12 -2.60 12.66
CA HIS A 125 -9.51 -1.60 13.52
C HIS A 125 -10.15 -0.23 13.36
N ALA A 126 -10.08 0.61 14.39
CA ALA A 126 -10.57 1.98 14.37
C ALA A 126 -9.92 2.87 13.30
N ASN A 127 -8.73 2.50 12.81
CA ASN A 127 -8.05 3.17 11.70
C ASN A 127 -8.60 2.75 10.30
N GLY A 128 -9.63 1.90 10.25
CA GLY A 128 -10.24 1.37 9.03
C GLY A 128 -9.47 0.23 8.38
N THR A 129 -8.52 -0.39 9.08
CA THR A 129 -7.81 -1.59 8.59
C THR A 129 -8.61 -2.86 8.91
N LEU A 130 -8.88 -3.68 7.89
CA LEU A 130 -9.46 -5.01 8.05
C LEU A 130 -8.34 -6.01 8.36
N GLN A 131 -8.35 -6.56 9.56
CA GLN A 131 -7.43 -7.60 10.01
C GLN A 131 -8.07 -8.97 9.88
N LEU A 132 -7.41 -9.88 9.17
CA LEU A 132 -7.71 -11.31 9.14
C LEU A 132 -6.58 -12.05 9.86
N TYR A 133 -6.93 -12.76 10.92
CA TYR A 133 -5.95 -13.45 11.76
C TYR A 133 -5.59 -14.83 11.19
N PRO A 134 -4.46 -15.42 11.62
CA PRO A 134 -4.16 -16.83 11.38
C PRO A 134 -5.29 -17.74 11.86
N PHE A 135 -5.59 -18.79 11.09
CA PHE A 135 -6.65 -19.73 11.41
C PHE A 135 -6.30 -21.16 10.96
N SER A 136 -6.85 -22.16 11.65
CA SER A 136 -6.67 -23.57 11.29
C SER A 136 -7.57 -23.96 10.10
N PRO A 137 -7.25 -25.03 9.35
CA PRO A 137 -8.12 -25.53 8.28
C PRO A 137 -9.57 -25.78 8.71
N SER A 138 -9.78 -26.22 9.95
CA SER A 138 -11.11 -26.43 10.53
C SER A 138 -11.93 -25.15 10.75
N ALA A 139 -11.27 -23.99 10.89
CA ALA A 139 -11.91 -22.69 11.06
C ALA A 139 -12.18 -21.99 9.72
N PHE A 140 -11.92 -22.66 8.58
CA PHE A 140 -12.17 -22.09 7.27
C PHE A 140 -13.66 -21.80 7.06
N ASN A 141 -13.92 -20.61 6.55
CA ASN A 141 -15.22 -20.10 6.20
C ASN A 141 -15.05 -19.29 4.92
N SER A 142 -15.67 -19.75 3.83
CA SER A 142 -15.59 -19.07 2.53
C SER A 142 -16.08 -17.62 2.60
N TYR A 143 -17.09 -17.32 3.43
CA TYR A 143 -17.62 -15.97 3.59
C TYR A 143 -16.57 -14.98 4.12
N ILE A 144 -15.61 -15.46 4.92
CA ILE A 144 -14.54 -14.65 5.51
C ILE A 144 -13.25 -14.73 4.68
N HIS A 145 -12.86 -15.95 4.29
CA HIS A 145 -11.53 -16.27 3.79
C HIS A 145 -11.46 -16.49 2.27
N ASP A 146 -12.58 -16.57 1.54
CA ASP A 146 -12.61 -16.61 0.06
C ASP A 146 -13.82 -15.83 -0.47
N ASN A 147 -13.74 -14.50 -0.39
CA ASN A 147 -14.85 -13.61 -0.76
C ASN A 147 -14.34 -12.25 -1.25
N ASP A 148 -15.25 -11.46 -1.81
CA ASP A 148 -14.98 -10.10 -2.28
C ASP A 148 -15.39 -9.07 -1.22
N TYR A 149 -14.47 -8.18 -0.87
CA TYR A 149 -14.69 -7.10 0.09
C TYR A 149 -14.62 -5.73 -0.58
N PHE A 150 -15.29 -4.74 -0.02
CA PHE A 150 -15.07 -3.33 -0.35
C PHE A 150 -15.15 -2.46 0.91
N CYS A 151 -14.51 -1.30 0.85
CA CYS A 151 -14.53 -0.31 1.92
C CYS A 151 -15.29 0.95 1.45
N THR A 152 -15.96 1.62 2.38
CA THR A 152 -16.52 2.96 2.17
C THR A 152 -15.85 3.98 3.07
N ALA A 153 -15.59 5.16 2.53
CA ALA A 153 -15.15 6.32 3.28
C ALA A 153 -16.24 7.39 3.26
N GLU A 154 -16.64 7.88 4.44
CA GLU A 154 -17.72 8.84 4.61
C GLU A 154 -17.27 10.03 5.46
N ASN A 155 -17.45 11.24 4.96
CA ASN A 155 -17.23 12.49 5.70
C ASN A 155 -18.23 13.57 5.23
N GLN A 156 -18.03 14.81 5.67
CA GLN A 156 -18.91 15.94 5.30
C GLN A 156 -18.99 16.18 3.78
N ALA A 157 -17.97 15.75 3.01
CA ALA A 157 -18.00 15.87 1.55
C ALA A 157 -18.87 14.80 0.87
N GLY A 158 -19.27 13.74 1.59
CA GLY A 158 -20.15 12.68 1.09
C GLY A 158 -19.66 11.28 1.43
N LYS A 159 -19.94 10.32 0.54
CA LYS A 159 -19.56 8.91 0.69
C LYS A 159 -19.02 8.33 -0.61
N ILE A 160 -17.83 7.72 -0.56
CA ILE A 160 -17.25 6.98 -1.68
C ILE A 160 -17.12 5.50 -1.36
N ARG A 161 -17.20 4.67 -2.40
CA ARG A 161 -17.07 3.21 -2.34
C ARG A 161 -15.82 2.77 -3.10
N SER A 162 -15.00 1.92 -2.49
CA SER A 162 -13.83 1.34 -3.16
C SER A 162 -14.19 0.32 -4.25
N PRO A 163 -13.24 -0.02 -5.13
CA PRO A 163 -13.31 -1.26 -5.91
C PRO A 163 -13.41 -2.50 -5.01
N ASN A 164 -13.87 -3.61 -5.60
CA ASN A 164 -13.90 -4.90 -4.92
C ASN A 164 -12.48 -5.48 -4.84
N ILE A 165 -12.15 -6.05 -3.69
CA ILE A 165 -10.90 -6.75 -3.42
C ILE A 165 -11.23 -8.22 -3.19
N ARG A 166 -10.81 -9.10 -4.11
CA ARG A 166 -10.95 -10.55 -3.95
C ARG A 166 -9.94 -11.04 -2.92
N VAL A 167 -10.41 -11.43 -1.74
CA VAL A 167 -9.58 -11.96 -0.67
C VAL A 167 -9.64 -13.48 -0.69
N LYS A 168 -8.49 -14.14 -0.74
CA LYS A 168 -8.40 -15.61 -0.71
C LYS A 168 -7.29 -16.08 0.23
N ALA A 169 -7.66 -16.91 1.21
CA ALA A 169 -6.71 -17.61 2.06
C ALA A 169 -6.19 -18.88 1.36
N VAL A 170 -4.91 -19.18 1.53
CA VAL A 170 -4.28 -20.42 1.07
C VAL A 170 -3.63 -21.15 2.24
N PHE A 171 -3.82 -22.47 2.28
CA PHE A 171 -3.19 -23.34 3.25
C PHE A 171 -1.78 -23.69 2.79
N ARG A 172 -0.80 -23.55 3.68
CA ARG A 172 0.49 -24.20 3.55
C ARG A 172 0.34 -25.57 4.20
N GLU A 173 0.17 -26.62 3.41
CA GLU A 173 0.16 -27.98 3.94
C GLU A 173 1.57 -28.32 4.47
N PRO A 174 1.71 -28.76 5.73
CA PRO A 174 2.99 -29.26 6.21
C PRO A 174 3.33 -30.51 5.43
N TYR A 175 4.38 -30.43 4.62
CA TYR A 175 4.91 -31.56 3.89
C TYR A 175 6.09 -32.16 4.64
N THR A 176 6.25 -33.48 4.52
CA THR A 176 7.46 -34.16 4.97
C THR A 176 8.10 -34.81 3.77
N VAL A 177 9.40 -34.58 3.62
CA VAL A 177 10.21 -35.23 2.60
C VAL A 177 10.84 -36.49 3.19
N ARG A 178 10.98 -37.53 2.35
CA ARG A 178 11.56 -38.81 2.76
C ARG A 178 12.61 -39.25 1.75
N VAL A 179 13.64 -39.97 2.19
CA VAL A 179 14.61 -40.58 1.27
C VAL A 179 14.07 -41.93 0.82
N ALA A 180 14.11 -42.18 -0.48
CA ALA A 180 13.75 -43.49 -1.02
C ALA A 180 14.79 -44.55 -0.63
N ASP A 181 14.32 -45.71 -0.15
CA ASP A 181 15.19 -46.85 0.14
C ASP A 181 15.86 -47.35 -1.15
N GLN A 182 17.18 -47.32 -1.18
CA GLN A 182 17.97 -47.73 -2.35
C GLN A 182 18.77 -48.99 -2.04
N ARG A 183 18.74 -49.95 -2.97
CA ARG A 183 19.59 -51.15 -2.94
C ARG A 183 20.58 -51.11 -4.11
N SER A 184 21.86 -51.27 -3.82
CA SER A 184 22.91 -51.35 -4.84
C SER A 184 23.98 -52.34 -4.40
N MET A 185 24.64 -52.97 -5.37
CA MET A 185 25.75 -53.89 -5.10
C MET A 185 26.99 -53.11 -4.70
N ARG A 186 27.83 -53.73 -3.86
CA ARG A 186 29.12 -53.16 -3.45
C ARG A 186 29.96 -52.81 -4.68
N GLY A 187 30.55 -51.62 -4.69
CA GLY A 187 31.37 -51.12 -5.81
C GLY A 187 30.57 -50.42 -6.92
N ASN A 188 29.24 -50.52 -6.91
CA ASN A 188 28.38 -49.74 -7.81
C ASN A 188 28.03 -48.38 -7.19
N VAL A 189 27.65 -47.45 -8.06
CA VAL A 189 27.07 -46.17 -7.66
C VAL A 189 25.64 -46.39 -7.19
N ALA A 190 25.27 -45.83 -6.04
CA ALA A 190 23.88 -45.68 -5.62
C ALA A 190 23.40 -44.26 -5.91
N VAL A 191 22.13 -44.15 -6.31
CA VAL A 191 21.45 -42.89 -6.52
C VAL A 191 20.32 -42.79 -5.51
N PHE A 192 20.43 -41.85 -4.59
CA PHE A 192 19.36 -41.58 -3.63
C PHE A 192 18.42 -40.52 -4.20
N LYS A 193 17.12 -40.73 -3.96
CA LYS A 193 16.05 -39.82 -4.41
C LYS A 193 15.30 -39.29 -3.21
N CYS A 194 15.14 -37.99 -3.14
CA CYS A 194 14.24 -37.36 -2.19
C CYS A 194 12.82 -37.45 -2.73
N LEU A 195 11.92 -38.04 -1.95
CA LEU A 195 10.50 -38.13 -2.22
C LEU A 195 9.83 -36.86 -1.68
N ILE A 196 9.51 -35.95 -2.59
CA ILE A 196 8.72 -34.75 -2.33
C ILE A 196 7.27 -35.07 -2.71
N PRO A 197 6.26 -34.79 -1.86
CA PRO A 197 4.86 -34.99 -2.21
C PRO A 197 4.48 -34.23 -3.49
N THR A 198 3.70 -34.87 -4.37
CA THR A 198 3.33 -34.27 -5.68
C THR A 198 2.58 -32.95 -5.55
N ALA A 199 1.83 -32.74 -4.46
CA ALA A 199 1.11 -31.50 -4.17
C ALA A 199 2.03 -30.27 -4.01
N VAL A 200 3.29 -30.49 -3.63
CA VAL A 200 4.27 -29.42 -3.35
C VAL A 200 5.48 -29.40 -4.29
N GLN A 201 5.58 -30.38 -5.19
CA GLN A 201 6.76 -30.61 -6.03
C GLN A 201 7.07 -29.43 -6.99
N GLU A 202 6.09 -28.60 -7.32
CA GLU A 202 6.28 -27.43 -8.20
C GLU A 202 6.97 -26.24 -7.51
N TYR A 203 6.89 -26.14 -6.19
CA TYR A 203 7.39 -24.99 -5.41
C TYR A 203 8.35 -25.37 -4.28
N VAL A 204 8.70 -26.66 -4.16
CA VAL A 204 9.67 -27.17 -3.18
C VAL A 204 10.82 -27.86 -3.90
N SER A 205 12.06 -27.50 -3.52
CA SER A 205 13.26 -28.10 -4.08
C SER A 205 14.18 -28.69 -3.01
N VAL A 206 15.00 -29.67 -3.41
CA VAL A 206 16.02 -30.27 -2.54
C VAL A 206 17.20 -29.32 -2.43
N VAL A 207 17.54 -28.92 -1.20
CA VAL A 207 18.63 -27.96 -0.94
C VAL A 207 19.88 -28.60 -0.35
N SER A 208 19.72 -29.68 0.42
CA SER A 208 20.84 -30.36 1.08
C SER A 208 20.58 -31.84 1.27
N TRP A 209 21.67 -32.60 1.38
CA TRP A 209 21.68 -33.99 1.79
C TRP A 209 22.52 -34.11 3.05
N GLU A 210 22.05 -34.90 4.03
CA GLU A 210 22.72 -35.06 5.31
C GLU A 210 22.85 -36.54 5.66
N ARG A 211 23.98 -36.92 6.28
CA ARG A 211 24.17 -38.24 6.89
C ARG A 211 24.54 -38.03 8.35
N ASP A 212 23.82 -38.67 9.27
CA ASP A 212 24.11 -38.61 10.71
C ASP A 212 24.33 -37.17 11.22
N THR A 213 23.46 -36.23 10.80
CA THR A 213 23.50 -34.78 11.09
C THR A 213 24.63 -33.97 10.42
N VAL A 214 25.39 -34.57 9.50
CA VAL A 214 26.47 -33.92 8.76
C VAL A 214 26.06 -33.70 7.30
N SER A 215 26.18 -32.46 6.82
CA SER A 215 25.89 -32.12 5.42
C SER A 215 26.89 -32.76 4.45
N ILE A 216 26.37 -33.31 3.37
CA ILE A 216 27.17 -33.93 2.31
C ILE A 216 27.49 -32.87 1.27
N ILE A 217 28.72 -32.34 1.34
CA ILE A 217 29.24 -31.39 0.38
C ILE A 217 29.94 -32.15 -0.76
N PRO A 218 29.68 -31.82 -2.05
CA PRO A 218 30.42 -32.39 -3.16
C PRO A 218 31.94 -32.25 -2.96
N GLY A 219 32.67 -33.37 -2.93
CA GLY A 219 34.14 -33.40 -2.86
C GLY A 219 34.78 -33.61 -1.49
N TYR A 220 34.03 -33.73 -0.38
CA TYR A 220 34.60 -33.83 0.98
C TYR A 220 34.26 -35.11 1.77
N ILE A 221 34.05 -36.25 1.10
CA ILE A 221 34.03 -37.54 1.80
C ILE A 221 35.46 -38.12 1.75
N THR A 222 36.32 -37.70 2.69
CA THR A 222 37.51 -38.51 3.00
C THR A 222 37.06 -39.64 3.91
N ASP A 223 37.02 -40.85 3.36
CA ASP A 223 36.84 -42.07 4.15
C ASP A 223 37.99 -42.13 5.16
N ARG A 224 37.69 -41.86 6.43
CA ARG A 224 38.67 -41.95 7.52
C ARG A 224 38.85 -43.42 7.89
N SER A 225 39.25 -44.23 6.92
CA SER A 225 39.60 -45.64 7.04
C SER A 225 41.07 -45.81 6.63
N PRO A 226 41.98 -46.27 7.51
CA PRO A 226 43.39 -46.36 7.18
C PRO A 226 43.64 -47.63 6.35
N ALA A 227 43.46 -47.57 5.03
CA ALA A 227 43.82 -48.65 4.12
C ALA A 227 44.78 -48.13 3.04
N ARG A 228 46.05 -48.42 3.30
CA ARG A 228 47.22 -48.32 2.41
C ARG A 228 46.93 -48.88 1.01
N THR A 229 46.97 -48.07 -0.05
CA THR A 229 47.43 -48.52 -1.40
C THR A 229 47.75 -47.36 -2.37
N THR A 230 49.01 -47.34 -2.82
CA THR A 230 49.59 -46.88 -4.13
C THR A 230 49.26 -45.50 -4.75
N PRO A 231 50.26 -44.81 -5.35
CA PRO A 231 50.07 -43.55 -6.06
C PRO A 231 49.50 -43.79 -7.46
N GLY A 232 48.35 -43.16 -7.76
CA GLY A 232 47.80 -43.12 -9.11
C GLY A 232 46.37 -43.64 -9.28
N THR A 233 45.42 -43.31 -8.41
CA THR A 233 43.99 -43.32 -8.75
C THR A 233 43.26 -42.33 -7.83
N LEU A 234 43.21 -41.06 -8.22
CA LEU A 234 42.18 -40.15 -7.75
C LEU A 234 40.92 -40.47 -8.56
N LEU A 235 39.78 -40.69 -7.91
CA LEU A 235 38.44 -40.25 -8.32
C LEU A 235 37.41 -40.73 -7.28
N GLY A 236 37.47 -40.18 -6.07
CA GLY A 236 36.40 -40.28 -5.07
C GLY A 236 35.53 -39.03 -5.12
N GLY A 237 34.60 -38.95 -6.06
CA GLY A 237 33.70 -37.80 -6.23
C GLY A 237 32.25 -38.18 -5.93
N SER A 238 31.64 -37.55 -4.92
CA SER A 238 30.17 -37.44 -4.87
C SER A 238 29.75 -36.34 -5.83
N LEU A 239 28.83 -36.64 -6.75
CA LEU A 239 28.21 -35.63 -7.61
C LEU A 239 26.81 -35.36 -7.06
N VAL A 240 26.59 -34.14 -6.54
CA VAL A 240 25.27 -33.67 -6.10
C VAL A 240 24.63 -32.96 -7.29
N THR A 241 23.56 -33.53 -7.83
CA THR A 241 22.78 -32.95 -8.93
C THR A 241 21.31 -32.95 -8.52
N PRO A 242 20.75 -31.85 -7.98
CA PRO A 242 19.35 -31.83 -7.55
C PRO A 242 18.42 -32.37 -8.65
N PRO A 243 17.48 -33.29 -8.36
CA PRO A 243 17.04 -33.82 -7.06
C PRO A 243 17.75 -35.11 -6.60
N HIS A 244 18.88 -35.45 -7.20
CA HIS A 244 19.61 -36.70 -7.01
C HIS A 244 20.98 -36.50 -6.35
N ILE A 245 21.41 -37.48 -5.58
CA ILE A 245 22.79 -37.57 -5.12
C ILE A 245 23.38 -38.92 -5.52
N HIS A 246 24.57 -38.87 -6.13
CA HIS A 246 25.30 -40.04 -6.59
C HIS A 246 26.45 -40.34 -5.63
N LEU A 247 26.36 -41.46 -4.91
CA LEU A 247 27.31 -41.85 -3.87
C LEU A 247 27.88 -43.24 -4.17
N LEU A 248 29.18 -43.41 -3.96
CA LEU A 248 29.80 -44.74 -3.93
C LEU A 248 29.43 -45.43 -2.62
N VAL A 249 28.89 -46.65 -2.71
CA VAL A 249 28.30 -47.36 -1.57
C VAL A 249 29.40 -48.00 -0.69
N PRO A 250 29.60 -47.57 0.56
CA PRO A 250 30.35 -48.36 1.54
C PRO A 250 29.43 -49.42 2.16
N PRO A 251 30.01 -50.51 2.71
CA PRO A 251 29.23 -51.62 3.24
C PRO A 251 28.52 -51.19 4.53
N TRP A 252 27.18 -51.25 4.53
CA TRP A 252 26.29 -51.05 5.67
C TRP A 252 26.35 -49.65 6.32
N SER A 253 25.51 -48.72 5.86
CA SER A 253 25.13 -47.55 6.64
C SER A 253 23.67 -47.17 6.34
N HIS A 254 22.93 -46.83 7.39
CA HIS A 254 21.63 -46.18 7.26
C HIS A 254 21.86 -44.80 6.65
N TRP A 255 21.12 -44.45 5.59
CA TRP A 255 21.31 -43.19 4.88
C TRP A 255 20.39 -42.11 5.45
N GLY A 256 21.00 -40.99 5.84
CA GLY A 256 20.36 -39.89 6.53
C GLY A 256 19.52 -38.96 5.65
N TYR A 257 18.86 -38.03 6.34
CA TYR A 257 17.80 -37.12 5.89
C TYR A 257 18.16 -36.25 4.67
N CYS A 258 17.13 -35.84 3.93
CA CYS A 258 17.24 -34.85 2.85
C CYS A 258 16.52 -33.56 3.27
N GLY A 259 17.18 -32.41 3.09
CA GLY A 259 16.60 -31.09 3.36
C GLY A 259 15.89 -30.52 2.13
N SER A 260 14.75 -29.85 2.37
CA SER A 260 13.93 -29.20 1.34
C SER A 260 13.62 -27.75 1.72
N ALA A 261 13.51 -26.86 0.73
CA ALA A 261 13.10 -25.48 0.94
C ALA A 261 12.03 -25.06 -0.09
N ASP A 262 11.18 -24.13 0.33
CA ASP A 262 10.25 -23.43 -0.55
C ASP A 262 11.05 -22.47 -1.46
N ASN A 263 10.66 -22.40 -2.73
CA ASN A 263 11.31 -21.57 -3.74
C ASN A 263 10.90 -20.09 -3.66
#